data_AF-A0A5B0GN15-F1
#
_entry.id   AF-A0A5B0GN15-F1
#
_cell.length_a   1.000
_cell.length_b   1.000
_cell.length_c   1.000
_cell.angle_alpha   90.00
_cell.angle_beta   90.00
_cell.angle_gamma   90.00
#
_symmetry.space_group_name_H-M   'P 1'
#
loop_
_entity.id
_entity.type
_entity.pdbx_description
1 polymer ?
#
loop_
_entity_poly.entity_id
_entity_poly.type
_entity_poly.pdbx_seq_one_letter_code
_entity_poly.pdbx_strand_id
1 'polypeptide(L)'
;MTSTLPRPRPAAAPSPPPARRWRHLPLAVLLAATAALYLWGLSASGWANAFYAAAAQAGGQSWSAWFSGASDTAGGITVDKAPGALWPIGLAVRLFGLSSWSVLVPQALMGVGAVALLHATVRRVAGPGAGLL
;
A
#
# COMPACT_ATOMS: atom_id res chain seq x y z
N MET A 1 27.03 68.20 10.73
CA MET A 1 26.36 67.63 9.54
C MET A 1 26.44 66.12 9.64
N THR A 2 25.35 65.48 10.04
CA THR A 2 25.30 64.02 10.25
C THR A 2 24.77 63.37 8.98
N SER A 3 25.66 62.75 8.21
CA SER A 3 25.32 62.04 6.97
C SER A 3 24.70 60.70 7.32
N THR A 4 23.39 60.54 7.10
CA THR A 4 22.68 59.26 7.20
C THR A 4 22.98 58.43 5.94
N LEU A 5 23.80 57.39 6.08
CA LEU A 5 24.01 56.43 4.99
C LEU A 5 22.70 55.64 4.73
N PRO A 6 22.25 55.52 3.47
CA PRO A 6 21.06 54.74 3.15
C PRO A 6 21.30 53.25 3.40
N ARG A 7 20.37 52.63 4.13
CA ARG A 7 20.39 51.20 4.44
C ARG A 7 20.29 50.39 3.13
N PRO A 8 21.17 49.41 2.86
CA PRO A 8 21.07 48.59 1.65
C PRO A 8 19.70 47.90 1.61
N ARG A 9 18.97 48.06 0.50
CA ARG A 9 17.76 47.26 0.25
C ARG A 9 18.18 45.79 0.23
N PRO A 10 17.54 44.90 1.00
CA PRO A 10 17.76 43.46 0.86
C PRO A 10 17.51 43.10 -0.60
N ALA A 11 18.50 42.53 -1.28
CA ALA A 11 18.30 41.94 -2.59
C ALA A 11 17.15 40.94 -2.49
N ALA A 12 16.17 41.04 -3.41
CA ALA A 12 15.05 40.11 -3.44
C ALA A 12 15.60 38.68 -3.50
N ALA A 13 15.24 37.86 -2.51
CA ALA A 13 15.68 36.48 -2.46
C ALA A 13 15.21 35.74 -3.72
N PRO A 14 16.07 34.96 -4.40
CA PRO A 14 15.68 34.21 -5.58
C PRO A 14 14.50 33.29 -5.26
N SER A 15 13.53 33.22 -6.17
CA SER A 15 12.38 32.34 -6.06
C SER A 15 12.87 30.89 -5.91
N PRO A 16 12.38 30.09 -4.93
CA PRO A 16 12.81 28.72 -4.82
C PRO A 16 12.47 27.96 -6.11
N PRO A 17 13.38 27.12 -6.63
CA PRO A 17 13.11 26.37 -7.85
C PRO A 17 11.88 25.47 -7.65
N PRO A 18 11.16 25.09 -8.73
CA PRO A 18 9.99 24.23 -8.66
C PRO A 18 10.36 22.77 -8.29
N ALA A 19 10.87 22.56 -7.08
CA ALA A 19 11.56 21.34 -6.65
C ALA A 19 10.68 20.31 -5.94
N ARG A 20 9.36 20.55 -5.83
CA ARG A 20 8.49 19.68 -5.02
C ARG A 20 8.05 18.41 -5.75
N ARG A 21 7.78 18.49 -7.05
CA ARG A 21 7.20 17.37 -7.84
C ARG A 21 8.23 16.27 -8.11
N TRP A 22 9.47 16.67 -8.40
CA TRP A 22 10.57 15.79 -8.80
C TRP A 22 11.16 15.01 -7.61
N ARG A 23 10.98 15.53 -6.39
CA ARG A 23 11.38 14.84 -5.15
C ARG A 23 10.60 13.56 -4.87
N HIS A 24 9.41 13.39 -5.45
CA HIS A 24 8.57 12.21 -5.24
C HIS A 24 8.62 11.23 -6.42
N LEU A 25 9.21 11.63 -7.54
CA LEU A 25 9.27 10.81 -8.75
C LEU A 25 9.99 9.47 -8.53
N PRO A 26 11.15 9.40 -7.83
CA PRO A 26 11.82 8.12 -7.59
C PRO A 26 10.97 7.14 -6.79
N LEU A 27 10.29 7.63 -5.74
CA LEU A 27 9.37 6.80 -4.95
C LEU A 27 8.18 6.34 -5.80
N ALA A 28 7.60 7.23 -6.62
CA ALA A 28 6.50 6.86 -7.50
C ALA A 28 6.91 5.78 -8.50
N VAL A 29 8.10 5.89 -9.10
CA VAL A 29 8.67 4.86 -10.00
C VAL A 29 8.89 3.55 -9.26
N LEU A 30 9.46 3.59 -8.05
CA LEU A 30 9.66 2.40 -7.23
C LEU A 30 8.33 1.69 -6.95
N LEU A 31 7.32 2.42 -6.45
CA LEU A 31 6.01 1.83 -6.13
C LEU A 31 5.28 1.33 -7.37
N ALA A 32 5.38 2.04 -8.50
CA ALA A 32 4.80 1.59 -9.77
C ALA A 32 5.49 0.32 -10.29
N ALA A 33 6.82 0.25 -10.20
CA ALA A 33 7.58 -0.94 -10.57
C ALA A 33 7.22 -2.12 -9.66
N THR A 34 7.16 -1.93 -8.34
CA THR A 34 6.71 -2.96 -7.38
C THR A 34 5.30 -3.44 -7.70
N ALA A 35 4.36 -2.51 -7.96
CA ALA A 35 2.99 -2.86 -8.32
C ALA A 35 2.93 -3.65 -9.63
N ALA A 36 3.67 -3.22 -10.65
CA ALA A 36 3.75 -3.94 -11.92
C ALA A 36 4.29 -5.36 -11.71
N LEU A 37 5.39 -5.51 -10.97
CA LEU A 37 6.00 -6.81 -10.68
C LEU A 37 5.07 -7.72 -9.86
N TYR A 38 4.36 -7.19 -8.87
CA TYR A 38 3.47 -7.99 -8.02
C TYR A 38 2.15 -8.35 -8.71
N LEU A 39 1.67 -7.54 -9.66
CA LEU A 39 0.45 -7.81 -10.40
C LEU A 39 0.70 -8.59 -11.71
N TRP A 40 1.93 -8.62 -12.20
CA TRP A 40 2.29 -9.31 -13.42
C TRP A 40 2.06 -10.82 -13.28
N GLY A 41 1.22 -11.38 -14.15
CA GLY A 41 0.94 -12.81 -14.15
C GLY A 41 0.21 -13.32 -12.90
N LEU A 42 -0.43 -12.44 -12.11
CA LEU A 42 -1.05 -12.79 -10.82
C LEU A 42 -2.03 -13.96 -10.90
N SER A 43 -2.78 -14.08 -12.00
CA SER A 43 -3.71 -15.18 -12.24
C SER A 43 -3.03 -16.55 -12.36
N ALA A 44 -1.75 -16.60 -12.76
CA ALA A 44 -1.00 -17.86 -12.85
C ALA A 44 -0.82 -18.54 -11.48
N SER A 45 -0.99 -17.78 -10.38
CA SER A 45 -0.96 -18.31 -9.02
C SER A 45 -2.25 -19.02 -8.60
N GLY A 46 -3.29 -19.05 -9.44
CA GLY A 46 -4.56 -19.73 -9.14
C GLY A 46 -5.22 -19.18 -7.88
N TRP A 47 -5.46 -20.03 -6.89
CA TRP A 47 -6.01 -19.63 -5.58
C TRP A 47 -4.94 -19.30 -4.54
N ALA A 48 -3.66 -19.38 -4.90
CA ALA A 48 -2.50 -19.45 -4.00
C ALA A 48 -2.68 -20.52 -2.92
N ASN A 49 -3.40 -20.20 -1.84
CA ASN A 49 -3.76 -21.15 -0.80
C ASN A 49 -5.29 -21.31 -0.74
N ALA A 50 -5.77 -22.51 -1.07
CA ALA A 50 -7.19 -22.82 -1.15
C ALA A 50 -7.94 -22.66 0.18
N PHE A 51 -7.30 -22.90 1.32
CA PHE A 51 -7.94 -22.73 2.64
C PHE A 51 -8.25 -21.26 2.94
N TYR A 52 -7.30 -20.36 2.65
CA TYR A 52 -7.53 -18.91 2.79
C TYR A 52 -8.49 -18.37 1.72
N ALA A 53 -8.47 -18.93 0.50
CA ALA A 53 -9.44 -18.57 -0.53
C ALA A 53 -10.87 -18.99 -0.14
N ALA A 54 -11.05 -20.15 0.50
CA ALA A 54 -12.35 -20.59 1.04
C ALA A 54 -12.84 -19.64 2.14
N ALA A 55 -11.96 -19.19 3.04
CA ALA A 55 -12.31 -18.19 4.04
C ALA A 55 -12.69 -16.83 3.43
N ALA A 56 -12.00 -16.40 2.36
CA ALA A 56 -12.38 -15.21 1.63
C ALA A 56 -13.75 -15.37 0.92
N GLN A 57 -14.04 -16.55 0.37
CA GLN A 57 -15.34 -16.88 -0.23
C GLN A 57 -16.45 -16.83 0.82
N ALA A 58 -16.26 -17.49 1.97
CA ALA A 58 -17.22 -17.50 3.07
C ALA A 58 -17.47 -16.09 3.62
N GLY A 59 -16.41 -15.31 3.85
CA GLY A 59 -16.51 -13.90 4.22
C GLY A 59 -17.17 -13.02 3.15
N GLY A 60 -17.05 -13.40 1.87
CA GLY A 60 -17.77 -12.76 0.77
C GLY A 60 -19.29 -12.87 0.90
N GLN A 61 -19.78 -13.98 1.46
CA GLN A 61 -21.21 -14.31 1.55
C GLN A 61 -21.82 -14.00 2.92
N SER A 62 -21.03 -14.04 4.00
CA SER A 62 -21.50 -13.84 5.37
C SER A 62 -20.61 -12.85 6.13
N TRP A 63 -21.22 -11.77 6.63
CA TRP A 63 -20.53 -10.80 7.49
C TRP A 63 -19.99 -11.43 8.79
N SER A 64 -20.69 -12.43 9.33
CA SER A 64 -20.21 -13.15 10.51
C SER A 64 -18.95 -13.95 10.20
N ALA A 65 -18.94 -14.70 9.09
CA ALA A 65 -17.77 -15.43 8.62
C ALA A 65 -16.60 -14.49 8.25
N TRP A 66 -16.91 -13.31 7.68
CA TRP A 66 -15.92 -12.28 7.38
C TRP A 66 -15.25 -11.75 8.63
N PHE A 67 -16.03 -11.43 9.66
CA PHE A 67 -15.51 -10.90 10.91
C PHE A 67 -14.67 -11.94 11.67
N SER A 68 -15.12 -13.19 11.73
CA SER A 68 -14.43 -14.27 12.45
C SER A 68 -13.29 -14.93 11.66
N GLY A 69 -13.25 -14.77 10.33
CA GLY A 69 -12.30 -15.49 9.48
C GLY A 69 -12.67 -16.97 9.31
N ALA A 70 -13.96 -17.28 9.20
CA ALA A 70 -14.42 -18.65 8.95
C ALA A 70 -14.21 -19.07 7.49
N SER A 71 -13.92 -20.37 7.30
CA SER A 71 -13.75 -21.01 5.98
C SER A 71 -15.06 -21.48 5.36
N ASP A 72 -16.13 -21.50 6.16
CA ASP A 72 -17.50 -21.81 5.76
C ASP A 72 -18.45 -20.69 6.18
N THR A 73 -19.58 -20.56 5.49
CA THR A 73 -20.55 -19.49 5.74
C THR A 73 -21.33 -19.66 7.04
N ALA A 74 -21.39 -20.89 7.59
CA ALA A 74 -22.06 -21.19 8.85
C ALA A 74 -21.16 -20.88 10.07
N GLY A 75 -19.86 -20.65 9.87
CA GLY A 75 -18.91 -20.32 10.93
C GLY A 75 -18.41 -21.53 11.73
N GLY A 76 -18.59 -22.76 11.20
CA GLY A 76 -18.21 -24.00 11.89
C GLY A 76 -16.71 -24.29 11.88
N ILE A 77 -15.96 -23.75 10.91
CA ILE A 77 -14.52 -23.93 10.74
C ILE A 77 -13.85 -22.56 10.62
N THR A 78 -13.09 -22.17 11.64
CA THR A 78 -12.30 -20.93 11.61
C THR A 78 -10.89 -21.19 11.13
N VAL A 79 -10.31 -20.16 10.52
CA VAL A 79 -8.87 -20.10 10.29
C VAL A 79 -8.18 -19.91 11.65
N ASP A 80 -7.15 -20.72 11.94
CA ASP A 80 -6.33 -20.63 13.17
C ASP A 80 -5.40 -19.39 13.22
N LYS A 81 -5.78 -18.31 12.55
CA LYS A 81 -5.03 -17.05 12.49
C LYS A 81 -5.98 -15.88 12.71
N ALA A 82 -5.46 -14.80 13.27
CA ALA A 82 -6.23 -13.57 13.43
C ALA A 82 -6.86 -13.14 12.08
N PRO A 83 -8.16 -12.82 12.03
CA PRO A 83 -8.90 -12.65 10.78
C PRO A 83 -8.57 -11.36 10.05
N GLY A 84 -7.84 -10.42 10.68
CA GLY A 84 -7.53 -9.12 10.11
C GLY A 84 -6.86 -9.17 8.73
N ALA A 85 -6.04 -10.19 8.48
CA ALA A 85 -5.42 -10.39 7.17
C ALA A 85 -6.42 -10.81 6.07
N LEU A 86 -7.54 -11.44 6.46
CA LEU A 86 -8.60 -11.91 5.56
C LEU A 86 -9.63 -10.82 5.25
N TRP A 87 -9.78 -9.80 6.09
CA TRP A 87 -10.79 -8.77 5.89
C TRP A 87 -10.70 -8.05 4.54
N PRO A 88 -9.53 -7.56 4.09
CA PRO A 88 -9.42 -6.90 2.78
C PRO A 88 -9.75 -7.86 1.62
N ILE A 89 -9.36 -9.12 1.78
CA ILE A 89 -9.53 -10.18 0.78
C ILE A 89 -11.01 -10.56 0.67
N GLY A 90 -11.66 -10.86 1.79
CA GLY A 90 -13.08 -11.20 1.83
C GLY A 90 -13.97 -10.05 1.38
N LEU A 91 -13.59 -8.80 1.67
CA LEU A 91 -14.30 -7.62 1.16
C LEU A 91 -14.15 -7.48 -0.35
N ALA A 92 -12.96 -7.70 -0.90
CA ALA A 92 -12.74 -7.70 -2.35
C ALA A 92 -13.55 -8.82 -3.04
N VAL A 93 -13.56 -10.04 -2.47
CA VAL A 93 -14.39 -11.15 -2.97
C VAL A 93 -15.88 -10.81 -2.89
N ARG A 94 -16.33 -10.11 -1.85
CA ARG A 94 -17.73 -9.64 -1.72
C ARG A 94 -18.10 -8.64 -2.81
N LEU A 95 -17.21 -7.72 -3.15
CA LEU A 95 -17.47 -6.64 -4.11
C LEU A 95 -17.35 -7.10 -5.56
N PHE A 96 -16.39 -7.97 -5.86
CA PHE A 96 -16.02 -8.35 -7.24
C PHE A 96 -16.33 -9.81 -7.58
N GLY A 97 -16.85 -10.59 -6.63
CA GLY A 97 -17.02 -12.03 -6.77
C GLY A 97 -15.70 -12.80 -6.56
N LEU A 98 -15.81 -14.11 -6.43
CA LEU A 98 -14.67 -14.98 -6.21
C LEU A 98 -13.86 -15.14 -7.52
N SER A 99 -12.62 -14.67 -7.49
CA SER A 99 -11.66 -14.85 -8.57
C SER A 99 -10.23 -14.77 -8.01
N SER A 100 -9.23 -15.28 -8.74
CA SER A 100 -7.82 -15.12 -8.38
C SER A 100 -7.44 -13.66 -8.16
N TRP A 101 -7.98 -12.75 -8.98
CA TRP A 101 -7.72 -11.32 -8.85
C TRP A 101 -8.32 -10.74 -7.57
N SER A 102 -9.58 -11.06 -7.27
CA SER A 102 -10.24 -10.59 -6.04
C SER A 102 -9.52 -11.08 -4.77
N VAL A 103 -8.91 -12.27 -4.83
CA VAL A 103 -8.17 -12.85 -3.69
C VAL A 103 -6.77 -12.26 -3.56
N LEU A 104 -6.06 -12.07 -4.68
CA LEU A 104 -4.62 -11.78 -4.66
C LEU A 104 -4.27 -10.29 -4.79
N VAL A 105 -5.08 -9.49 -5.49
CA VAL A 105 -4.82 -8.04 -5.64
C VAL A 105 -4.75 -7.31 -4.31
N PRO A 106 -5.66 -7.53 -3.34
CA PRO A 106 -5.55 -6.87 -2.03
C PRO A 106 -4.21 -7.16 -1.35
N GLN A 107 -3.70 -8.39 -1.49
CA GLN A 107 -2.40 -8.79 -0.93
C GLN A 107 -1.24 -8.11 -1.65
N ALA A 108 -1.28 -8.06 -2.98
CA ALA A 108 -0.30 -7.33 -3.77
C ALA A 108 -0.23 -5.85 -3.38
N LEU A 109 -1.39 -5.20 -3.19
CA LEU A 109 -1.47 -3.80 -2.76
C LEU A 109 -0.95 -3.59 -1.33
N MET A 110 -1.22 -4.51 -0.41
CA MET A 110 -0.61 -4.48 0.92
C MET A 110 0.93 -4.59 0.84
N GLY A 111 1.45 -5.41 -0.07
CA GLY A 111 2.88 -5.51 -0.36
C GLY A 111 3.48 -4.18 -0.87
N VAL A 112 2.81 -3.51 -1.82
CA VAL A 112 3.22 -2.17 -2.28
C VAL A 112 3.18 -1.15 -1.14
N GLY A 113 2.14 -1.20 -0.30
CA GLY A 113 2.01 -0.38 0.90
C GLY A 113 3.15 -0.63 1.91
N ALA A 114 3.60 -1.87 2.06
CA ALA A 114 4.74 -2.21 2.90
C ALA A 114 6.04 -1.59 2.38
N VAL A 115 6.27 -1.58 1.06
CA VAL A 115 7.42 -0.88 0.44
C VAL A 115 7.34 0.62 0.71
N ALA A 116 6.16 1.23 0.57
CA ALA A 116 5.97 2.64 0.88
C ALA A 116 6.26 2.96 2.35
N LEU A 117 5.81 2.09 3.26
CA LEU A 117 6.06 2.21 4.70
C LEU A 117 7.55 2.08 5.01
N LEU A 118 8.23 1.09 4.42
CA LEU A 118 9.66 0.86 4.59
C LEU A 118 10.48 2.06 4.11
N HIS A 119 10.20 2.56 2.91
CA HIS A 119 10.83 3.79 2.42
C HIS A 119 10.59 4.94 3.40
N ALA A 120 9.36 5.10 3.91
CA ALA A 120 9.04 6.19 4.83
C ALA A 120 9.79 6.06 6.17
N THR A 121 9.93 4.86 6.72
CA THR A 121 10.66 4.63 7.98
C THR A 121 12.16 4.84 7.80
N VAL A 122 12.76 4.28 6.75
CA VAL A 122 14.20 4.46 6.46
C VAL A 122 14.52 5.92 6.14
N ARG A 123 13.70 6.58 5.32
CA ARG A 123 13.86 8.00 5.01
C ARG A 123 13.85 8.89 6.26
N ARG A 124 13.04 8.54 7.26
CA ARG A 124 12.95 9.30 8.52
C ARG A 124 14.25 9.24 9.33
N VAL A 125 15.00 8.14 9.26
CA VAL A 125 16.20 7.92 10.10
C VAL A 125 17.52 8.12 9.36
N ALA A 126 17.59 7.81 8.05
CA ALA A 126 18.83 7.80 7.26
C ALA A 126 18.78 8.72 6.02
N GLY A 127 17.68 9.45 5.83
CA GLY A 127 17.51 10.41 4.75
C GLY A 127 16.98 9.82 3.43
N PRO A 128 16.66 10.69 2.44
CA PRO A 128 15.90 10.29 1.25
C PRO A 128 16.61 9.30 0.32
N GLY A 129 17.95 9.36 0.23
CA GLY A 129 18.73 8.44 -0.61
C GLY A 129 18.70 7.02 -0.07
N ALA A 130 18.93 6.85 1.24
CA ALA A 130 18.87 5.56 1.90
C ALA A 130 17.48 4.92 1.85
N GLY A 131 16.41 5.71 1.87
CA GLY A 131 15.05 5.18 1.77
C GLY A 131 14.69 4.56 0.42
N LEU A 132 15.47 4.82 -0.63
CA LEU A 132 15.27 4.30 -1.99
C LEU A 132 16.13 3.06 -2.30
N LEU A 133 17.06 2.70 -1.40
CA LEU A 133 17.90 1.50 -1.49
C LEU A 133 17.22 0.33 -0.77
#